data_AF-A0A6G9CMJ9-F1
#
_entry.id   AF-A0A6G9CMJ9-F1
#
_cell.length_a   1.000
_cell.length_b   1.000
_cell.length_c   1.000
_cell.angle_alpha   90.00
_cell.angle_beta   90.00
_cell.angle_gamma   90.00
#
_symmetry.space_group_name_H-M   'P 1'
#
loop_
_entity.id
_entity.type
_entity.pdbx_description
1 polymer ?
#
loop_
_entity_poly.entity_id
_entity_poly.type
_entity_poly.pdbx_seq_one_letter_code
_entity_poly.pdbx_strand_id
1 'polypeptide(L)'
;MASVIPVGDVDNFDPAAVAEYIDSRPELGPKQKPTLIRVCSEFPRTATFKVVTRTQSAERWNTSDPVWIRRRGESDFQLLTPEMALGLEKTREPV
;
A
#
# COMPACT_ATOMS: atom_id res chain seq x y z
N MET A 1 6.39 -0.76 -0.85
CA MET A 1 4.94 -1.01 -0.84
C MET A 1 4.67 -2.14 0.12
N ALA A 2 3.60 -2.05 0.91
CA ALA A 2 3.10 -3.14 1.75
C ALA A 2 1.71 -3.54 1.26
N SER A 3 1.34 -4.80 1.49
CA SER A 3 -0.02 -5.29 1.26
C SER A 3 -0.52 -6.00 2.50
N VAL A 4 -1.77 -5.77 2.86
CA VAL A 4 -2.39 -6.24 4.09
C VAL A 4 -3.74 -6.86 3.78
N ILE A 5 -4.15 -7.82 4.61
CA ILE A 5 -5.51 -8.35 4.63
C ILE A 5 -6.06 -8.00 6.02
N PRO A 6 -7.08 -7.12 6.12
CA PRO A 6 -7.65 -6.76 7.40
C PRO A 6 -8.40 -7.94 8.01
N VAL A 7 -8.50 -7.95 9.34
CA VAL A 7 -9.42 -8.87 10.03
C VAL A 7 -10.83 -8.30 9.84
N GLY A 8 -11.63 -8.95 8.99
CA GLY A 8 -12.97 -8.48 8.63
C GLY A 8 -13.07 -8.11 7.15
N ASP A 9 -13.81 -7.04 6.85
CA ASP A 9 -14.00 -6.56 5.48
C ASP A 9 -12.93 -5.52 5.09
N VAL A 10 -12.62 -5.45 3.79
CA VAL A 10 -11.77 -4.43 3.18
C VAL A 10 -12.35 -3.02 3.42
N ASP A 11 -13.68 -2.88 3.41
CA ASP A 11 -14.37 -1.60 3.60
C ASP A 11 -14.20 -1.02 5.02
N ASN A 12 -13.88 -1.86 6.00
CA ASN A 12 -13.66 -1.45 7.40
C ASN A 12 -12.19 -1.16 7.73
N PHE A 13 -11.32 -1.07 6.71
CA PHE A 13 -9.91 -0.77 6.92
C PHE A 13 -9.71 0.65 7.47
N ASP A 14 -9.06 0.77 8.63
CA ASP A 14 -8.69 2.06 9.25
C ASP A 14 -7.25 2.46 8.87
N PRO A 15 -7.05 3.39 7.92
CA PRO A 15 -5.74 3.85 7.50
C PRO A 15 -4.98 4.61 8.60
N ALA A 16 -5.69 5.30 9.49
CA ALA A 16 -5.08 6.12 10.54
C ALA A 16 -4.50 5.24 11.64
N ALA A 17 -5.25 4.22 12.09
CA ALA A 17 -4.76 3.24 13.06
C ALA A 17 -3.51 2.50 12.55
N VAL A 18 -3.45 2.19 11.26
CA VAL A 18 -2.27 1.56 10.65
C VAL A 18 -1.09 2.53 10.58
N ALA A 19 -1.33 3.81 10.25
CA ALA A 19 -0.27 4.81 10.23
C ALA A 19 0.35 4.99 11.62
N GLU A 20 -0.50 5.16 12.65
CA GLU A 20 -0.09 5.27 14.05
C GLU A 20 0.72 4.04 14.48
N TYR A 21 0.24 2.83 14.18
CA TYR A 21 0.95 1.59 14.50
C TYR A 21 2.32 1.49 13.83
N ILE A 22 2.44 1.91 12.57
CA ILE A 22 3.73 1.91 11.87
C ILE A 22 4.67 2.97 12.47
N ASP A 23 4.13 4.12 12.85
CA ASP A 23 4.92 5.24 13.35
C ASP A 23 5.35 5.06 14.81
N SER A 24 4.61 4.28 15.58
CA SER A 24 4.97 3.88 16.95
C SER A 24 6.14 2.88 17.03
N ARG A 25 6.66 2.41 15.89
CA ARG A 25 7.71 1.38 15.80
C ARG A 25 9.09 2.00 15.71
N PRO A 26 9.85 2.14 16.81
CA PRO A 26 11.20 2.71 16.78
C PRO A 26 12.19 1.86 15.95
N GLU A 27 11.89 0.58 15.75
CA GLU A 27 12.69 -0.34 14.93
C GLU A 27 12.57 -0.09 13.42
N LEU A 28 11.55 0.65 12.97
CA LEU A 28 11.34 0.97 11.56
C LEU A 28 11.96 2.32 11.21
N GLY A 29 13.12 2.26 10.56
CA GLY A 29 13.74 3.46 9.98
C GLY A 29 12.85 4.12 8.92
N PRO A 30 13.02 5.43 8.64
CA PRO A 30 12.17 6.17 7.71
C PRO A 30 12.03 5.52 6.32
N LYS A 31 13.08 4.82 5.85
CA LYS A 31 13.07 4.10 4.57
C LYS A 31 12.23 2.82 4.58
N GLN A 32 12.11 2.16 5.74
CA GLN A 32 11.35 0.92 5.93
C GLN A 32 9.85 1.18 6.03
N LYS A 33 9.45 2.38 6.48
CA LYS A 33 8.04 2.79 6.55
C LYS A 33 7.41 2.80 5.13
N PRO A 34 6.30 2.08 4.90
CA PRO A 34 5.66 2.05 3.61
C PRO A 34 5.00 3.39 3.28
N THR A 35 5.09 3.78 2.01
CA THR A 35 4.39 4.92 1.42
C THR A 35 3.13 4.51 0.66
N LEU A 36 2.97 3.20 0.41
CA LEU A 36 1.83 2.61 -0.29
C LEU A 36 1.40 1.37 0.49
N ILE A 37 0.10 1.29 0.80
CA ILE A 37 -0.57 0.15 1.40
C ILE A 37 -1.70 -0.30 0.48
N ARG A 38 -1.65 -1.56 0.04
CA ARG A 38 -2.76 -2.20 -0.67
C ARG A 38 -3.56 -3.05 0.30
N VAL A 39 -4.88 -2.89 0.30
CA VAL A 39 -5.79 -3.64 1.16
C VAL A 39 -6.47 -4.71 0.30
N CYS A 40 -6.08 -5.97 0.51
CA CYS A 40 -6.59 -7.10 -0.26
C CYS A 40 -7.61 -7.89 0.55
N SER A 41 -8.61 -8.47 -0.10
CA SER A 41 -9.44 -9.54 0.49
C SER A 41 -8.67 -10.86 0.58
N GLU A 42 -7.80 -11.14 -0.40
CA GLU A 42 -6.89 -12.26 -0.40
C GLU A 42 -5.57 -11.92 -1.11
N PHE A 43 -4.47 -12.58 -0.71
CA PHE A 43 -3.21 -12.40 -1.43
C PHE A 43 -3.21 -13.20 -2.72
N PRO A 44 -2.72 -12.62 -3.84
CA PRO A 44 -2.54 -13.37 -5.08
C PRO A 44 -1.53 -14.51 -4.85
N ARG A 45 -1.99 -15.74 -5.06
CA ARG A 45 -1.22 -16.97 -4.84
C ARG A 45 -1.01 -17.73 -6.14
N THR A 46 0.14 -18.40 -6.26
CA THR A 46 0.37 -19.41 -7.30
C THR A 46 -0.47 -20.67 -7.03
N ALA A 47 -0.52 -21.59 -7.99
CA ALA A 47 -1.07 -22.95 -7.81
C ALA A 47 -0.40 -23.75 -6.65
N THR A 48 0.74 -23.26 -6.13
CA THR A 48 1.46 -23.82 -4.98
C THR A 48 1.30 -22.98 -3.71
N PHE A 49 0.28 -22.12 -3.65
CA PHE A 49 -0.05 -21.26 -2.51
C PHE A 49 1.02 -20.22 -2.13
N LYS A 50 2.03 -19.99 -2.99
CA LYS A 50 3.04 -18.97 -2.76
C LYS A 50 2.48 -17.60 -3.11
N VAL A 51 2.66 -16.62 -2.20
CA VAL A 51 2.32 -15.23 -2.47
C VAL A 51 3.24 -14.68 -3.56
N VAL A 52 2.67 -14.10 -4.62
CA VAL A 52 3.43 -13.59 -5.78
C VAL A 52 3.91 -12.16 -5.52
N THR A 53 4.88 -12.01 -4.62
CA THR A 53 5.38 -10.69 -4.17
C THR A 53 5.99 -9.84 -5.28
N ARG A 54 6.61 -10.47 -6.29
CA ARG A 54 7.18 -9.75 -7.45
C ARG A 54 6.11 -9.07 -8.29
N THR A 55 5.01 -9.77 -8.56
CA THR A 55 3.87 -9.23 -9.31
C THR A 55 3.21 -8.11 -8.51
N GLN A 56 2.93 -8.36 -7.22
CA GLN A 56 2.34 -7.35 -6.34
C GLN A 56 3.16 -6.06 -6.27
N SER A 57 4.49 -6.16 -6.17
CA SER A 57 5.40 -5.02 -6.17
C SER A 57 5.45 -4.30 -7.53
N ALA A 58 5.33 -5.04 -8.64
CA ALA A 58 5.31 -4.49 -9.99
C ALA A 58 4.00 -3.75 -10.31
N GLU A 59 2.85 -4.31 -9.89
CA GLU A 59 1.53 -3.72 -10.06
C GLU A 59 1.41 -2.37 -9.34
N ARG A 60 1.97 -2.27 -8.12
CA ARG A 60 1.83 -1.10 -7.26
C ARG A 60 0.35 -0.74 -7.04
N TRP A 61 -0.08 0.39 -7.58
CA TRP A 61 -1.47 0.86 -7.53
C TRP A 61 -2.31 0.45 -8.73
N ASN A 62 -1.73 -0.22 -9.73
CA ASN A 62 -2.44 -0.73 -10.91
C ASN A 62 -3.14 -2.04 -10.56
N THR A 63 -4.15 -1.96 -9.70
CA THR A 63 -4.91 -3.09 -9.21
C THR A 63 -6.35 -2.68 -8.91
N SER A 64 -7.26 -3.65 -8.82
CA SER A 64 -8.65 -3.44 -8.44
C SER A 64 -8.83 -3.20 -6.94
N ASP A 65 -7.84 -3.59 -6.13
CA ASP A 65 -7.89 -3.44 -4.68
C ASP A 65 -7.71 -1.97 -4.25
N PRO A 66 -8.35 -1.53 -3.15
CA PRO A 66 -8.10 -0.21 -2.58
C PRO A 66 -6.62 -0.04 -2.20
N VAL A 67 -6.03 1.05 -2.68
CA VAL A 67 -4.66 1.43 -2.36
C VAL A 67 -4.64 2.76 -1.63
N TRP A 68 -3.88 2.81 -0.56
CA TRP A 68 -3.67 4.01 0.25
C TRP A 68 -2.24 4.50 0.08
N ILE A 69 -2.07 5.81 0.01
CA ILE A 69 -0.79 6.47 -0.18
C ILE A 69 -0.51 7.45 0.94
N ARG A 70 0.76 7.55 1.33
CA ARG A 70 1.29 8.66 2.12
C ARG A 70 2.67 9.04 1.61
N ARG A 71 3.01 10.32 1.67
CA ARG A 71 4.39 10.76 1.42
C ARG A 71 5.26 10.48 2.64
N ARG A 72 6.57 10.44 2.42
CA ARG A 72 7.53 10.27 3.51
C ARG A 72 7.42 11.47 4.45
N GLY A 73 7.12 11.21 5.72
CA GLY A 73 6.96 12.23 6.75
C GLY A 73 5.50 12.68 6.97
N GLU A 74 4.55 12.21 6.16
CA GLU A 74 3.13 12.39 6.45
C GLU A 74 2.67 11.39 7.51
N SER A 75 1.80 11.86 8.42
CA SER A 75 1.24 11.07 9.52
C SER A 75 0.14 10.13 9.08
N ASP A 76 -0.53 10.41 7.97
CA ASP A 76 -1.77 9.73 7.59
C ASP A 76 -1.70 9.16 6.17
N PHE A 77 -2.43 8.08 5.96
CA PHE A 77 -2.66 7.50 4.64
C PHE A 77 -3.96 8.04 4.05
N GLN A 78 -3.93 8.40 2.77
CA GLN A 78 -5.10 8.82 2.00
C GLN A 78 -5.43 7.81 0.91
N LEU A 79 -6.72 7.63 0.62
CA LEU A 79 -7.15 6.73 -0.45
C LEU A 79 -6.61 7.26 -1.77
N LEU A 80 -5.92 6.40 -2.53
CA LEU A 80 -5.35 6.76 -3.81
C LEU A 80 -6.47 6.82 -4.85
N THR A 81 -6.83 8.03 -5.25
CA THR A 81 -7.79 8.24 -6.32
C THR A 81 -7.12 8.02 -7.69
N PRO A 82 -7.91 7.72 -8.75
CA PRO A 82 -7.38 7.61 -10.11
C PRO A 82 -6.62 8.87 -10.57
N GLU A 83 -7.06 10.05 -10.15
CA GLU A 83 -6.41 11.33 -10.48
C GLU A 83 -5.01 11.45 -9.84
N MET A 84 -4.90 11.05 -8.57
CA MET A 84 -3.61 11.00 -7.87
C MET A 84 -2.67 9.97 -8.51
N ALA A 85 -3.21 8.80 -8.89
CA ALA A 85 -2.44 7.76 -9.57
C ALA A 85 -1.84 8.26 -10.90
N LEU A 86 -2.61 8.99 -11.71
CA LEU A 86 -2.12 9.63 -12.93
C LEU A 86 -0.99 10.63 -12.64
N GLY A 87 -1.06 11.38 -11.53
CA GLY A 87 0.02 12.26 -11.10
C GLY A 87 1.33 11.52 -10.74
N LEU A 88 1.22 10.34 -10.14
CA LEU A 88 2.37 9.48 -9.82
C LEU A 88 3.01 8.88 -11.08
N GLU A 89 2.21 8.59 -12.11
CA GLU A 89 2.71 8.12 -13.41
C GLU A 89 3.46 9.20 -14.16
N LYS A 90 2.98 10.45 -14.15
CA LYS A 90 3.68 11.59 -14.77
C LYS A 90 5.01 11.90 -14.10
N THR A 91 5.09 11.75 -12.78
CA THR A 91 6.36 11.86 -12.04
C THR A 91 7.37 10.76 -12.44
N ARG A 92 6.91 9.73 -13.16
CA ARG A 92 7.71 8.60 -13.65
C ARG A 92 8.28 8.82 -15.06
N GLU A 93 7.99 9.93 -15.73
CA GLU A 93 8.64 10.24 -17.01
C GLU A 93 10.17 10.33 -16.80
N PRO A 94 10.96 9.51 -17.52
CA PRO A 94 12.39 9.42 -17.28
C PRO A 94 13.13 10.63 -17.88
N VAL A 95 14.15 11.10 -17.16
CA VAL A 95 15.38 11.64 -17.77
C VAL A 95 16.20 10.47 -18.28
#